data_AF-A0A1Y3AP00-F1
#
_entry.id   AF-A0A1Y3AP00-F1
#
_cell.length_a   1.000
_cell.length_b   1.000
_cell.length_c   1.000
_cell.angle_alpha   90.00
_cell.angle_beta   90.00
_cell.angle_gamma   90.00
#
_symmetry.space_group_name_H-M   'P 1'
#
loop_
_entity.id
_entity.type
_entity.pdbx_description
1 polymer ?
#
loop_
_entity_poly.entity_id
_entity_poly.type
_entity_poly.pdbx_seq_one_letter_code
_entity_poly.pdbx_strand_id
1 'polypeptide(L)'
;KYPGYFVLVPFFIACILATGLQRLRYEDDPEYLFSPTDGRSKLERAIIDEYFPINYTQNFNLGRITHKGRFGRLIITARDGGSVLRRSIWNELIQLDSAIKNLTIEWDDHIYEYGDLCAKHEYKCFNNDILDFDNKIDDIEAKRYYLKYPIWVNHETYKAYFFPAYLGGVQRDANNI
;
A
#
# COMPACT_ATOMS: atom_id res chain seq x y z
N LYS A 1 19.38 2.96 66.59
CA LYS A 1 18.48 3.51 65.53
C LYS A 1 19.37 3.97 64.36
N TYR A 2 19.37 3.27 63.22
CA TYR A 2 20.17 3.63 62.03
C TYR A 2 19.26 3.94 60.83
N PRO A 3 18.66 5.14 60.77
CA PRO A 3 17.68 5.48 59.74
C PRO A 3 18.29 5.59 58.32
N GLY A 4 19.61 5.84 58.20
CA GLY A 4 20.27 6.01 56.90
C GLY A 4 20.26 4.76 56.01
N TYR A 5 20.27 3.56 56.61
CA TYR A 5 20.19 2.30 55.85
C TYR A 5 18.86 2.19 55.09
N PHE A 6 17.76 2.66 55.69
CA PHE A 6 16.44 2.68 55.07
C PHE A 6 16.32 3.65 53.90
N VAL A 7 17.30 4.54 53.69
CA VAL A 7 17.34 5.49 52.57
C VAL A 7 18.33 5.04 51.50
N LEU A 8 19.54 4.64 51.91
CA LEU A 8 20.60 4.24 50.99
C LEU A 8 20.27 2.96 50.23
N VAL A 9 19.70 1.96 50.91
CA VAL A 9 19.35 0.69 50.27
C VAL A 9 18.34 0.87 49.12
N PRO A 10 17.16 1.49 49.31
CA PRO A 10 16.23 1.71 48.20
C PRO A 10 16.80 2.64 47.12
N PHE A 11 17.66 3.60 47.47
CA PHE A 11 18.33 4.46 46.48
C PHE A 11 19.25 3.66 45.54
N PHE A 12 20.14 2.83 46.07
CA PHE A 12 21.02 2.01 45.23
C PHE A 12 20.25 0.97 44.42
N ILE A 13 19.18 0.39 44.98
CA ILE A 13 18.27 -0.49 44.24
C ILE A 13 17.62 0.26 43.07
N ALA A 14 17.13 1.49 43.29
CA ALA A 14 16.56 2.32 42.24
C ALA A 14 17.59 2.66 41.14
N CYS A 15 18.85 2.97 41.51
CA CYS A 15 19.92 3.20 40.53
C CYS A 15 20.21 1.95 39.69
N ILE A 16 20.28 0.77 40.32
CA ILE A 16 20.49 -0.50 39.61
C ILE A 16 19.32 -0.76 38.65
N LEU A 17 18.08 -0.59 39.08
CA LEU A 17 16.89 -0.76 38.21
C LEU A 17 16.86 0.28 37.07
N ALA A 18 17.30 1.52 37.32
CA ALA A 18 17.36 2.56 36.31
C ALA A 18 18.34 2.24 35.16
N THR A 19 19.39 1.43 35.39
CA THR A 19 20.27 0.97 34.30
C THR A 19 19.52 0.16 33.23
N GLY A 20 18.37 -0.43 33.56
CA GLY A 20 17.51 -1.11 32.59
C GLY A 20 16.98 -0.18 31.48
N LEU A 21 16.84 1.12 31.77
CA LEU A 21 16.43 2.12 30.78
C LEU A 21 17.45 2.29 29.64
N GLN A 22 18.73 1.97 29.89
CA GLN A 22 19.76 2.00 28.84
C GLN A 22 19.54 0.93 27.76
N ARG A 23 18.74 -0.11 28.05
CA ARG A 23 18.40 -1.20 27.12
C ARG A 23 16.96 -1.12 26.62
N LEU A 24 16.29 0.01 26.82
CA LEU A 24 14.92 0.19 26.34
C LEU A 24 14.92 0.09 24.80
N ARG A 25 14.11 -0.82 24.27
CA ARG A 25 13.82 -0.93 22.84
C ARG A 25 12.48 -0.29 22.58
N TYR A 26 12.47 0.72 21.72
CA TYR A 26 11.25 1.34 21.24
C TYR A 26 10.64 0.46 20.15
N GLU A 27 9.33 0.24 20.22
CA GLU A 27 8.57 -0.53 19.26
C GLU A 27 7.43 0.35 18.77
N ASP A 28 7.36 0.55 17.46
CA ASP A 28 6.41 1.43 16.80
C ASP A 28 5.51 0.71 15.80
N ASP A 29 5.68 -0.61 15.63
CA ASP A 29 4.81 -1.40 14.78
C ASP A 29 3.40 -1.51 15.40
N PRO A 30 2.37 -0.88 14.79
CA PRO A 30 1.00 -0.99 15.28
C PRO A 30 0.47 -2.43 15.21
N GLU A 31 0.93 -3.25 14.26
CA GLU A 31 0.50 -4.65 14.18
C GLU A 31 0.96 -5.42 15.42
N TYR A 32 2.19 -5.18 15.89
CA TYR A 32 2.72 -5.77 17.12
C TYR A 32 2.03 -5.22 18.37
N LEU A 33 1.82 -3.91 18.46
CA LEU A 33 1.27 -3.26 19.66
C LEU A 33 -0.21 -3.59 19.90
N PHE A 34 -1.00 -3.80 18.83
CA PHE A 34 -2.45 -3.98 18.93
C PHE A 34 -2.92 -5.41 18.65
N SER A 35 -2.04 -6.32 18.18
CA SER A 35 -2.42 -7.70 17.89
C SER A 35 -1.54 -8.70 18.64
N PRO A 36 -2.12 -9.73 19.28
CA PRO A 36 -1.34 -10.75 19.98
C PRO A 36 -0.44 -11.51 18.98
N THR A 37 0.81 -11.74 19.39
CA THR A 37 1.82 -12.43 18.57
C THR A 37 1.48 -13.90 18.31
N ASP A 38 0.71 -14.51 19.20
CA ASP A 38 0.25 -15.90 19.17
C ASP A 38 -1.22 -16.04 18.73
N GLY A 39 -1.78 -14.99 18.11
CA GLY A 39 -3.15 -15.02 17.60
C GLY A 39 -3.34 -16.05 16.48
N ARG A 40 -4.53 -16.66 16.43
CA ARG A 40 -4.91 -17.63 15.38
C ARG A 40 -4.71 -17.08 13.96
N SER A 41 -5.02 -15.80 13.73
CA SER A 41 -4.81 -15.14 12.43
C SER A 41 -3.33 -15.05 12.03
N LYS A 42 -2.42 -14.89 13.00
CA LYS A 42 -0.97 -14.86 12.75
C LYS A 42 -0.44 -16.25 12.39
N LEU A 43 -0.94 -17.29 13.07
CA LEU A 43 -0.64 -18.68 12.73
C LEU A 43 -1.11 -19.05 11.32
N GLU A 44 -2.36 -18.74 10.98
CA GLU A 44 -2.92 -18.99 9.65
C GLU A 44 -2.15 -18.20 8.57
N ARG A 45 -1.79 -16.95 8.84
CA ARG A 45 -0.93 -16.15 7.96
C ARG A 45 0.44 -16.79 7.77
N ALA A 46 1.09 -17.25 8.83
CA ALA A 46 2.40 -17.90 8.73
C ALA A 46 2.37 -19.15 7.84
N ILE A 47 1.30 -19.95 7.94
CA ILE A 47 1.06 -21.09 7.06
C ILE A 47 0.92 -20.65 5.60
N ILE A 48 0.14 -19.59 5.33
CA ILE A 48 -0.02 -19.07 3.97
C ILE A 48 1.31 -18.54 3.43
N ASP A 49 2.08 -17.80 4.25
CA ASP A 49 3.37 -17.24 3.84
C ASP A 49 4.42 -18.35 3.60
N GLU A 50 4.32 -19.48 4.28
CA GLU A 50 5.15 -20.67 4.06
C GLU A 50 4.82 -21.38 2.73
N TYR A 51 3.55 -21.63 2.45
CA TYR A 51 3.13 -22.35 1.23
C TYR A 51 3.04 -21.46 -0.01
N PHE A 52 2.73 -20.17 0.15
CA PHE A 52 2.49 -19.21 -0.93
C PHE A 52 3.27 -17.90 -0.69
N PRO A 53 4.61 -17.96 -0.62
CA PRO A 53 5.42 -16.78 -0.35
C PRO A 53 5.22 -15.70 -1.41
N ILE A 54 5.20 -14.44 -0.98
CA ILE A 54 5.08 -13.28 -1.86
C ILE A 54 6.46 -12.98 -2.44
N ASN A 55 6.58 -13.07 -3.77
CA ASN A 55 7.80 -12.70 -4.48
C ASN A 55 7.65 -11.30 -5.08
N TYR A 56 8.31 -10.32 -4.46
CA TYR A 56 8.29 -8.92 -4.90
C TYR A 56 9.16 -8.65 -6.14
N THR A 57 10.00 -9.60 -6.57
CA THR A 57 11.00 -9.37 -7.64
C THR A 57 10.59 -9.91 -9.00
N GLN A 58 9.76 -10.97 -9.04
CA GLN A 58 9.42 -11.64 -10.30
C GLN A 58 7.91 -11.80 -10.50
N ASN A 59 7.18 -12.19 -9.46
CA ASN A 59 5.79 -12.64 -9.59
C ASN A 59 4.88 -11.95 -8.56
N PHE A 60 5.04 -10.63 -8.41
CA PHE A 60 4.21 -9.85 -7.52
C PHE A 60 2.76 -9.81 -8.01
N ASN A 61 1.81 -9.91 -7.09
CA ASN A 61 0.38 -9.73 -7.37
C ASN A 61 -0.31 -9.11 -6.15
N LEU A 62 -0.96 -7.96 -6.36
CA LEU A 62 -1.63 -7.21 -5.32
C LEU A 62 -2.75 -8.00 -4.62
N GLY A 63 -3.43 -8.90 -5.33
CA GLY A 63 -4.49 -9.73 -4.78
C GLY A 63 -4.00 -10.89 -3.90
N ARG A 64 -2.68 -11.15 -3.86
CA ARG A 64 -2.07 -12.24 -3.08
C ARG A 64 -1.40 -11.77 -1.79
N ILE A 65 -1.51 -10.48 -1.46
CA ILE A 65 -0.83 -9.92 -0.31
C ILE A 65 -1.56 -10.33 0.98
N THR A 66 -0.85 -11.01 1.88
CA THR A 66 -1.36 -11.48 3.18
C THR A 66 -1.15 -10.48 4.31
N HIS A 67 -0.33 -9.45 4.06
CA HIS A 67 0.10 -8.52 5.08
C HIS A 67 0.39 -7.13 4.58
N LYS A 68 0.28 -6.16 5.49
CA LYS A 68 0.58 -4.77 5.20
C LYS A 68 2.09 -4.58 5.15
N GLY A 69 2.68 -4.84 3.98
CA GLY A 69 4.06 -4.46 3.70
C GLY A 69 4.20 -2.95 3.52
N ARG A 70 5.37 -2.52 3.03
CA ARG A 70 5.61 -1.13 2.62
C ARG A 70 4.78 -0.83 1.37
N PHE A 71 3.57 -0.30 1.56
CA PHE A 71 2.61 -0.06 0.51
C PHE A 71 2.05 1.37 0.58
N GLY A 72 2.22 2.13 -0.50
CA GLY A 72 1.63 3.47 -0.66
C GLY A 72 0.37 3.41 -1.51
N ARG A 73 -0.71 4.07 -1.07
CA ARG A 73 -1.95 4.22 -1.85
C ARG A 73 -2.32 5.70 -1.96
N LEU A 74 -2.61 6.14 -3.16
CA LEU A 74 -3.16 7.47 -3.42
C LEU A 74 -4.65 7.33 -3.77
N ILE A 75 -5.47 8.18 -3.18
CA ILE A 75 -6.89 8.29 -3.51
C ILE A 75 -7.08 9.66 -4.13
N ILE A 76 -7.48 9.68 -5.39
CA ILE A 76 -7.60 10.90 -6.20
C ILE A 76 -9.08 11.19 -6.39
N THR A 77 -9.46 12.45 -6.18
CA THR A 77 -10.82 12.94 -6.38
C THR A 77 -10.78 14.24 -7.16
N ALA A 78 -11.82 14.48 -7.96
CA ALA A 78 -11.94 15.73 -8.70
C ALA A 78 -12.30 16.88 -7.75
N ARG A 79 -11.64 18.04 -7.92
CA ARG A 79 -11.86 19.22 -7.06
C ARG A 79 -13.31 19.72 -7.10
N ASP A 80 -13.96 19.59 -8.24
CA ASP A 80 -15.36 19.98 -8.46
C ASP A 80 -16.36 18.90 -8.04
N GLY A 81 -15.89 17.79 -7.46
CA GLY A 81 -16.73 16.66 -7.06
C GLY A 81 -17.26 15.80 -8.21
N GLY A 82 -16.83 16.07 -9.46
CA GLY A 82 -17.22 15.30 -10.63
C GLY A 82 -16.44 14.00 -10.80
N SER A 83 -16.68 13.31 -11.93
CA SER A 83 -15.95 12.09 -12.29
C SER A 83 -14.45 12.38 -12.53
N VAL A 84 -13.58 11.45 -12.14
CA VAL A 84 -12.14 11.49 -12.48
C VAL A 84 -11.87 10.98 -13.91
N LEU A 85 -12.85 10.34 -14.55
CA LEU A 85 -12.77 9.81 -15.91
C LEU A 85 -13.02 10.89 -16.98
N ARG A 86 -12.41 12.06 -16.80
CA ARG A 86 -12.43 13.20 -17.74
C ARG A 86 -11.02 13.46 -18.24
N ARG A 87 -10.87 13.83 -19.51
CA ARG A 87 -9.54 14.01 -20.13
C ARG A 87 -8.67 15.01 -19.38
N SER A 88 -9.25 16.12 -18.91
CA SER A 88 -8.52 17.14 -18.15
C SER A 88 -7.89 16.58 -16.87
N ILE A 89 -8.67 15.86 -16.06
CA ILE A 89 -8.21 15.26 -14.80
C ILE A 89 -7.29 14.08 -15.05
N TRP A 90 -7.58 13.29 -16.09
CA TRP A 90 -6.76 12.14 -16.42
C TRP A 90 -5.34 12.54 -16.81
N ASN A 91 -5.16 13.64 -17.53
CA ASN A 91 -3.84 14.19 -17.83
C ASN A 91 -3.05 14.54 -16.55
N GLU A 92 -3.70 15.12 -15.54
CA GLU A 92 -3.08 15.37 -14.23
C GLU A 92 -2.71 14.06 -13.52
N LEU A 93 -3.56 13.04 -13.64
CA LEU A 93 -3.32 11.71 -13.06
C LEU A 93 -2.10 11.02 -13.70
N ILE A 94 -1.96 11.11 -15.02
CA ILE A 94 -0.79 10.59 -15.75
C ILE A 94 0.48 11.36 -15.38
N GLN A 95 0.41 12.68 -15.23
CA GLN A 95 1.54 13.49 -14.76
C GLN A 95 1.96 13.10 -13.34
N LEU A 96 1.00 12.86 -12.45
CA LEU A 96 1.27 12.39 -11.09
C LEU A 96 1.95 11.01 -11.09
N ASP A 97 1.44 10.05 -11.86
CA ASP A 97 2.07 8.73 -12.00
C ASP A 97 3.50 8.82 -12.53
N SER A 98 3.72 9.67 -13.55
CA SER A 98 5.06 9.93 -14.08
C SER A 98 5.99 10.57 -13.05
N ALA A 99 5.50 11.52 -12.25
CA ALA A 99 6.29 12.13 -11.18
C ALA A 99 6.70 11.11 -10.10
N ILE A 100 5.80 10.19 -9.75
CA ILE A 100 6.09 9.11 -8.78
C ILE A 100 7.14 8.14 -9.34
N LYS A 101 7.01 7.75 -10.62
CA LYS A 101 7.96 6.85 -11.28
C LYS A 101 9.33 7.48 -11.52
N ASN A 102 9.43 8.81 -11.47
CA ASN A 102 10.68 9.56 -11.58
C ASN A 102 11.30 9.91 -10.21
N LEU A 103 10.78 9.33 -9.11
CA LEU A 103 11.37 9.55 -7.79
C LEU A 103 12.73 8.85 -7.67
N THR A 104 13.68 9.58 -7.10
CA THR A 104 15.01 9.09 -6.73
C THR A 104 15.25 9.34 -5.25
N ILE A 105 15.78 8.35 -4.55
CA ILE A 105 16.04 8.39 -3.11
C ILE A 105 17.52 8.11 -2.88
N GLU A 106 18.18 8.94 -2.08
CA GLU A 106 19.54 8.71 -1.64
C GLU A 106 19.51 8.00 -0.27
N TRP A 107 20.16 6.83 -0.19
CA TRP A 107 20.28 6.06 1.05
C TRP A 107 21.62 5.34 1.08
N ASP A 108 22.37 5.50 2.17
CA ASP A 108 23.69 4.86 2.40
C ASP A 108 24.66 5.10 1.23
N ASP A 109 24.81 6.36 0.81
CA ASP A 109 25.63 6.81 -0.34
C ASP A 109 25.26 6.19 -1.70
N HIS A 110 24.08 5.56 -1.81
CA HIS A 110 23.54 5.02 -3.05
C HIS A 110 22.26 5.74 -3.46
N ILE A 111 22.12 6.00 -4.77
CA ILE A 111 20.88 6.53 -5.36
C ILE A 111 20.04 5.35 -5.83
N TYR A 112 18.81 5.29 -5.35
CA TYR A 112 17.79 4.33 -5.75
C TYR A 112 16.72 5.03 -6.57
N GLU A 113 16.42 4.49 -7.75
CA GLU A 113 15.28 4.92 -8.55
C GLU A 113 14.03 4.13 -8.17
N TYR A 114 12.85 4.64 -8.53
CA TYR A 114 11.60 3.90 -8.37
C TYR A 114 11.66 2.48 -8.96
N GLY A 115 12.30 2.32 -10.12
CA GLY A 115 12.47 1.03 -10.81
C GLY A 115 13.29 -0.01 -10.06
N ASP A 116 14.15 0.43 -9.14
CA ASP A 116 14.97 -0.46 -8.30
C ASP A 116 14.16 -1.00 -7.12
N LEU A 117 13.23 -0.20 -6.61
CA LEU A 117 12.49 -0.47 -5.37
C LEU A 117 11.09 -1.04 -5.60
N CYS A 118 10.51 -0.83 -6.78
CA CYS A 118 9.14 -1.27 -7.08
C CYS A 118 8.98 -2.79 -7.00
N ALA A 119 7.78 -3.25 -6.63
CA ALA A 119 7.43 -4.66 -6.76
C ALA A 119 7.24 -5.01 -8.25
N LYS A 120 7.77 -6.14 -8.68
CA LYS A 120 7.88 -6.54 -10.09
C LYS A 120 7.03 -7.77 -10.42
N HIS A 121 6.36 -7.70 -11.56
CA HIS A 121 5.66 -8.80 -12.21
C HIS A 121 6.24 -8.96 -13.61
N GLU A 122 6.70 -10.16 -13.97
CA GLU A 122 7.39 -10.41 -15.24
C GLU A 122 8.56 -9.42 -15.49
N TYR A 123 9.35 -9.15 -14.44
CA TYR A 123 10.48 -8.22 -14.43
C TYR A 123 10.16 -6.74 -14.68
N LYS A 124 8.88 -6.36 -14.74
CA LYS A 124 8.43 -4.97 -14.86
C LYS A 124 7.79 -4.51 -13.56
N CYS A 125 7.94 -3.23 -13.21
CA CYS A 125 7.21 -2.66 -12.07
C CYS A 125 5.71 -2.89 -12.23
N PHE A 126 5.06 -3.26 -11.14
CA PHE A 126 3.61 -3.33 -11.06
C PHE A 126 3.01 -1.99 -11.51
N ASN A 127 2.06 -2.05 -12.44
CA ASN A 127 1.36 -0.88 -12.95
C ASN A 127 -0.11 -0.96 -12.57
N ASN A 128 -0.75 0.19 -12.37
CA ASN A 128 -2.18 0.24 -12.09
C ASN A 128 -2.98 -0.02 -13.37
N ASP A 129 -3.80 -1.07 -13.39
CA ASP A 129 -4.58 -1.45 -14.58
C ASP A 129 -5.55 -0.35 -15.05
N ILE A 130 -5.99 0.51 -14.13
CA ILE A 130 -6.88 1.63 -14.48
C ILE A 130 -6.23 2.61 -15.47
N LEU A 131 -4.89 2.69 -15.52
CA LEU A 131 -4.17 3.58 -16.44
C LEU A 131 -4.23 3.11 -17.90
N ASP A 132 -4.54 1.84 -18.15
CA ASP A 132 -4.63 1.29 -19.51
C ASP A 132 -5.73 1.96 -20.35
N PHE A 133 -6.67 2.65 -19.70
CA PHE A 133 -7.77 3.35 -20.35
C PHE A 133 -7.42 4.73 -20.90
N ASP A 134 -6.17 5.21 -20.78
CA ASP A 134 -5.76 6.55 -21.23
C ASP A 134 -6.20 6.88 -22.68
N ASN A 135 -6.03 5.92 -23.59
CA ASN A 135 -6.43 6.06 -24.99
C ASN A 135 -7.96 6.05 -25.23
N LYS A 136 -8.75 5.74 -24.21
CA LYS A 136 -10.22 5.63 -24.26
C LYS A 136 -10.93 6.68 -23.39
N ILE A 137 -10.19 7.52 -22.67
CA ILE A 137 -10.80 8.52 -21.78
C ILE A 137 -11.73 9.48 -22.53
N ASP A 138 -11.37 9.95 -23.73
CA ASP A 138 -12.26 10.83 -24.51
C ASP A 138 -13.57 10.13 -24.91
N ASP A 139 -13.50 8.83 -25.22
CA ASP A 139 -14.68 8.04 -25.57
C ASP A 139 -15.53 7.75 -24.33
N ILE A 140 -14.91 7.51 -23.17
CA ILE A 140 -15.58 7.31 -21.88
C ILE A 140 -16.29 8.60 -21.46
N GLU A 141 -15.61 9.74 -21.50
CA GLU A 141 -16.16 11.05 -21.17
C GLU A 141 -17.32 11.42 -22.10
N ALA A 142 -17.18 11.15 -23.40
CA ALA A 142 -18.23 11.35 -24.39
C ALA A 142 -19.35 10.29 -24.35
N LYS A 143 -19.31 9.31 -23.42
CA LYS A 143 -20.26 8.19 -23.32
C LYS A 143 -20.39 7.36 -24.60
N ARG A 144 -19.30 7.25 -25.36
CA ARG A 144 -19.16 6.38 -26.53
C ARG A 144 -18.55 5.03 -26.15
N TYR A 145 -17.93 4.93 -24.98
CA TYR A 145 -17.35 3.70 -24.43
C TYR A 145 -17.84 3.44 -23.01
N TYR A 146 -18.37 2.25 -22.76
CA TYR A 146 -19.00 1.88 -21.50
C TYR A 146 -18.18 0.82 -20.76
N LEU A 147 -17.76 1.15 -19.54
CA LEU A 147 -17.07 0.25 -18.63
C LEU A 147 -18.09 -0.40 -17.69
N LYS A 148 -18.17 -1.73 -17.70
CA LYS A 148 -19.10 -2.47 -16.85
C LYS A 148 -18.51 -2.66 -15.44
N TYR A 149 -19.21 -2.20 -14.42
CA TYR A 149 -18.84 -2.47 -13.03
C TYR A 149 -19.48 -3.79 -12.54
N PRO A 150 -18.87 -4.57 -11.62
CA PRO A 150 -17.53 -4.38 -11.02
C PRO A 150 -16.39 -4.95 -11.85
N ILE A 151 -16.68 -5.85 -12.79
CA ILE A 151 -15.68 -6.52 -13.63
C ILE A 151 -15.99 -6.21 -15.09
N TRP A 152 -14.97 -5.75 -15.80
CA TRP A 152 -15.02 -5.54 -17.23
C TRP A 152 -13.88 -6.29 -17.91
N VAL A 153 -14.20 -6.96 -19.01
CA VAL A 153 -13.23 -7.77 -19.75
C VAL A 153 -13.01 -7.11 -21.10
N ASN A 154 -11.75 -6.78 -21.39
CA ASN A 154 -11.34 -6.42 -22.73
C ASN A 154 -11.25 -7.71 -23.56
N HIS A 155 -12.11 -7.85 -24.57
CA HIS A 155 -12.18 -9.04 -25.42
C HIS A 155 -11.04 -9.11 -26.45
N GLU A 156 -10.34 -8.00 -26.72
CA GLU A 156 -9.20 -7.96 -27.63
C GLU A 156 -7.92 -8.44 -26.93
N THR A 157 -7.71 -7.98 -25.70
CA THR A 157 -6.50 -8.33 -24.92
C THR A 157 -6.74 -9.48 -23.94
N TYR A 158 -7.98 -9.98 -23.83
CA TYR A 158 -8.43 -10.96 -22.83
C TYR A 158 -8.07 -10.59 -21.39
N LYS A 159 -7.95 -9.29 -21.10
CA LYS A 159 -7.62 -8.77 -19.77
C LYS A 159 -8.89 -8.43 -19.00
N ALA A 160 -9.00 -8.94 -17.78
CA ALA A 160 -10.07 -8.61 -16.86
C ALA A 160 -9.65 -7.47 -15.92
N TYR A 161 -10.51 -6.46 -15.80
CA TYR A 161 -10.33 -5.30 -14.94
C TYR A 161 -11.30 -5.40 -13.77
N PHE A 162 -10.75 -5.41 -12.54
CA PHE A 162 -11.53 -5.40 -11.31
C PHE A 162 -11.60 -3.97 -10.75
N PHE A 163 -12.63 -3.23 -11.14
CA PHE A 163 -12.77 -1.81 -10.79
C PHE A 163 -12.92 -1.51 -9.30
N PRO A 164 -13.48 -2.36 -8.41
CA PRO A 164 -13.56 -2.05 -6.99
C PRO A 164 -12.19 -1.80 -6.32
N ALA A 165 -11.09 -2.29 -6.90
CA ALA A 165 -9.74 -1.99 -6.38
C ALA A 165 -9.29 -0.55 -6.68
N TYR A 166 -9.80 0.05 -7.76
CA TYR A 166 -9.30 1.31 -8.33
C TYR A 166 -10.29 2.47 -8.24
N LEU A 167 -11.59 2.20 -8.35
CA LEU A 167 -12.65 3.20 -8.40
C LEU A 167 -13.49 3.19 -7.12
N GLY A 168 -13.80 4.39 -6.61
CA GLY A 168 -14.73 4.62 -5.52
C GLY A 168 -15.77 5.67 -5.90
N GLY A 169 -16.87 5.74 -5.16
CA GLY A 169 -17.93 6.74 -5.42
C GLY A 169 -18.70 6.53 -6.74
N VAL A 170 -18.66 5.31 -7.29
CA VAL A 170 -19.32 4.97 -8.56
C VAL A 170 -20.84 5.10 -8.44
N GLN A 171 -21.47 5.73 -9.43
CA GLN A 171 -22.91 5.90 -9.51
C GLN A 171 -23.44 5.09 -10.69
N ARG A 172 -24.68 4.57 -10.55
CA ARG A 172 -25.36 3.87 -11.65
C ARG A 172 -25.70 4.87 -12.74
N ASP A 173 -25.59 4.42 -13.98
CA ASP A 173 -26.10 5.18 -15.11
C ASP A 173 -27.64 5.13 -15.15
N ALA A 174 -28.24 5.90 -16.06
CA ALA A 174 -29.69 5.94 -16.25
C ALA A 174 -30.28 4.57 -16.67
N ASN A 175 -29.44 3.62 -17.12
CA ASN A 175 -29.85 2.28 -17.51
C ASN A 175 -29.82 1.28 -16.32
N ASN A 176 -29.49 1.73 -15.11
CA ASN A 176 -29.34 0.90 -13.90
C ASN A 176 -28.28 -0.20 -14.03
N ILE A 177 -27.28 -0.02 -14.89
CA ILE A 177 -26.15 -0.95 -15.06
C ILE A 177 -24.94 -0.46 -14.26
#